data_AF-A0A920AWZ1-F1
#
_entry.id   AF-A0A920AWZ1-F1
#
_cell.length_a   1.000
_cell.length_b   1.000
_cell.length_c   1.000
_cell.angle_alpha   90.00
_cell.angle_beta   90.00
_cell.angle_gamma   90.00
#
_symmetry.space_group_name_H-M   'P 1'
#
loop_
_entity.id
_entity.type
_entity.pdbx_description
1 polymer ?
#
loop_
_entity_poly.entity_id
_entity_poly.type
_entity_poly.pdbx_seq_one_letter_code
_entity_poly.pdbx_strand_id
1 'polypeptide(L)' 'MIYYFERHIELDEDEHGPMALEMVSMLAENDPKKWNEIESISIQALEKRILLWDAINEQIKINLGLVKGKKMRHTH' A
#
# COMPACT_ATOMS: atom_id res chain seq x y z
N MET A 1 -1.62 -9.16 20.24
CA MET A 1 -1.27 -8.24 19.14
C MET A 1 0.24 -8.13 18.96
N ILE A 2 1.02 -7.84 20.02
CA ILE A 2 2.49 -7.66 19.95
C ILE A 2 3.21 -8.90 19.37
N TYR A 3 2.97 -10.09 19.92
CA TYR A 3 3.54 -11.36 19.42
C TYR A 3 3.25 -11.67 17.94
N TYR A 4 2.11 -11.23 17.40
CA TYR A 4 1.75 -11.45 15.99
C TYR A 4 2.57 -10.56 15.05
N PHE A 5 2.80 -9.31 15.45
CA PHE A 5 3.61 -8.37 14.69
C PHE A 5 5.11 -8.70 14.77
N GLU A 6 5.61 -9.06 15.95
CA GLU A 6 7.01 -9.47 16.12
C GLU A 6 7.36 -10.67 15.24
N ARG A 7 6.46 -11.67 15.17
CA ARG A 7 6.70 -12.83 14.31
C ARG A 7 6.61 -12.54 12.82
N HIS A 8 5.77 -11.58 12.41
CA HIS A 8 5.73 -11.11 11.03
C HIS A 8 7.00 -10.35 10.66
N ILE A 9 7.52 -9.49 11.55
CA ILE A 9 8.78 -8.76 11.32
C ILE A 9 9.94 -9.74 11.14
N GLU A 10 10.10 -10.71 12.04
CA GLU A 10 11.18 -11.70 11.94
C GLU A 10 11.09 -12.61 10.70
N LEU A 11 9.89 -12.93 10.20
CA LEU A 11 9.71 -13.84 9.07
C LEU A 11 9.72 -13.13 7.71
N ASP A 12 9.14 -11.92 7.63
CA ASP A 12 9.01 -11.18 6.36
C ASP A 12 10.32 -10.50 5.95
N GLU A 13 11.20 -10.17 6.90
CA GLU A 13 12.38 -9.33 6.66
C GLU A 13 13.53 -10.08 5.98
N ASP A 14 13.78 -11.35 6.32
CA ASP A 14 14.95 -12.08 5.82
C ASP A 14 14.68 -12.97 4.60
N GLU A 15 13.56 -13.70 4.56
CA GLU A 15 13.33 -14.74 3.55
C GLU A 15 12.31 -14.31 2.48
N HIS A 16 11.23 -13.64 2.87
CA HIS A 16 10.11 -13.38 1.96
C HIS A 16 10.39 -12.25 0.96
N GLY A 17 11.15 -11.23 1.35
CA GLY A 17 11.56 -10.15 0.44
C GLY A 17 12.39 -10.64 -0.76
N PRO A 18 13.51 -11.35 -0.55
CA PRO A 18 14.31 -11.92 -1.62
C PRO A 18 13.54 -12.91 -2.49
N MET A 19 12.75 -13.81 -1.90
CA MET A 19 11.94 -14.79 -2.66
C MET A 19 10.89 -14.12 -3.55
N ALA A 20 10.25 -13.04 -3.09
CA ALA A 20 9.30 -12.30 -3.90
C ALA A 20 9.99 -11.66 -5.13
N LEU A 21 11.19 -11.11 -4.96
CA LEU A 21 11.97 -10.53 -6.06
C LEU A 21 12.45 -11.61 -7.05
N GLU A 22 12.87 -12.78 -6.55
CA GLU A 22 13.22 -13.92 -7.39
C GLU A 22 12.01 -14.40 -8.20
N MET A 23 10.84 -14.52 -7.58
CA MET A 23 9.60 -14.89 -8.26
C MET A 23 9.22 -13.89 -9.35
N VAL A 24 9.31 -12.58 -9.08
CA VAL A 24 9.07 -11.53 -10.09
C VAL A 24 10.04 -11.67 -11.26
N SER A 25 11.33 -11.90 -10.95
CA SER A 25 12.37 -12.08 -11.98
C SER A 25 12.12 -13.33 -12.83
N MET A 26 11.69 -14.44 -12.23
CA MET A 26 11.31 -15.65 -12.95
C MET A 26 10.10 -15.47 -13.86
N LEU A 27 9.11 -14.65 -13.47
CA LEU A 27 7.93 -14.39 -14.29
C LEU A 27 8.21 -13.42 -15.44
N ALA A 28 9.05 -12.42 -15.19
CA ALA A 28 9.43 -11.40 -16.16
C ALA A 28 10.45 -11.91 -17.18
N GLU A 29 11.37 -12.79 -16.75
CA GLU A 29 12.48 -13.31 -17.56
C GLU A 29 13.22 -12.17 -18.31
N ASN A 30 13.48 -12.35 -19.61
CA ASN A 30 14.10 -11.36 -20.49
C ASN A 30 13.07 -10.54 -21.29
N ASP A 31 11.79 -10.51 -20.89
CA ASP A 31 10.73 -9.79 -21.61
C ASP A 31 10.63 -8.33 -21.13
N PRO A 32 11.07 -7.33 -21.92
CA PRO A 32 11.06 -5.93 -21.49
C PRO A 32 9.64 -5.39 -21.30
N LYS A 33 8.64 -5.96 -21.98
CA LYS A 33 7.25 -5.53 -21.84
C LYS A 33 6.72 -5.89 -20.45
N LYS A 34 7.00 -7.12 -19.98
CA LYS A 34 6.61 -7.55 -18.63
C LYS A 34 7.26 -6.68 -17.56
N TRP A 35 8.53 -6.33 -17.70
CA TRP A 35 9.22 -5.43 -16.76
C TRP A 35 8.55 -4.05 -16.69
N ASN A 36 8.19 -3.47 -17.83
CA ASN A 36 7.47 -2.19 -17.86
C ASN A 36 6.08 -2.29 -17.21
N GLU A 37 5.35 -3.40 -17.42
CA GLU A 37 4.05 -3.64 -16.77
C GLU A 37 4.20 -3.81 -15.26
N ILE A 38 5.20 -4.58 -14.81
CA ILE A 38 5.52 -4.77 -13.38
C ILE A 38 5.80 -3.41 -12.73
N GLU A 39 6.70 -2.61 -13.31
CA GLU A 39 7.04 -1.28 -12.79
C GLU A 39 5.80 -0.39 -12.67
N SER A 40 5.00 -0.30 -13.74
CA SER A 40 3.78 0.51 -13.77
C SER A 40 2.78 0.10 -12.68
N ILE A 41 2.58 -1.21 -12.49
CA ILE A 41 1.68 -1.72 -11.45
C ILE A 41 2.26 -1.51 -10.05
N SER A 42 3.57 -1.67 -9.87
CA SER A 42 4.24 -1.39 -8.60
C SER A 42 4.06 0.07 -8.17
N ILE A 43 4.21 1.01 -9.10
CA ILE A 43 3.97 2.44 -8.85
C ILE A 43 2.51 2.67 -8.45
N GLN A 44 1.56 2.15 -9.22
CA GLN A 44 0.13 2.30 -8.93
C GLN A 44 -0.23 1.72 -7.55
N ALA A 45 0.33 0.57 -7.16
CA ALA A 45 0.10 -0.03 -5.85
C ALA A 45 0.59 0.90 -4.70
N LEU A 46 1.74 1.54 -4.87
CA LEU A 46 2.26 2.51 -3.90
C LEU A 46 1.37 3.76 -3.82
N GLU A 47 0.92 4.29 -4.94
CA GLU A 47 -0.02 5.43 -4.97
C GLU A 47 -1.33 5.10 -4.25
N LYS A 48 -1.89 3.90 -4.46
CA LYS A 48 -3.10 3.45 -3.74
C LYS A 48 -2.86 3.32 -2.25
N ARG A 49 -1.68 2.84 -1.84
CA ARG A 49 -1.29 2.75 -0.43
C ARG A 49 -1.22 4.15 0.21
N ILE A 50 -0.64 5.13 -0.47
CA ILE A 50 -0.59 6.52 -0.01
C ILE A 50 -2.02 7.07 0.15
N LEU A 51 -2.86 6.93 -0.87
CA LEU A 51 -4.26 7.39 -0.84
C LEU A 51 -5.05 6.78 0.31
N LEU A 52 -4.84 5.49 0.60
CA LEU A 52 -5.47 4.83 1.74
C LEU A 52 -5.08 5.50 3.06
N TRP A 53 -3.80 5.74 3.28
CA TRP A 53 -3.30 6.37 4.51
C TRP A 53 -3.74 7.83 4.62
N ASP A 54 -3.76 8.55 3.52
CA ASP A 54 -4.27 9.92 3.47
C ASP A 54 -5.74 9.98 3.87
N ALA A 55 -6.57 9.09 3.33
CA ALA A 55 -8.00 9.02 3.66
C ALA A 55 -8.23 8.65 5.14
N ILE A 56 -7.46 7.70 5.69
CA ILE A 56 -7.51 7.35 7.11
C ILE A 56 -7.12 8.55 7.98
N ASN A 57 -6.05 9.25 7.64
CA ASN A 57 -5.59 10.43 8.38
C ASN A 57 -6.61 11.56 8.31
N GLU A 58 -7.21 11.81 7.14
CA GLU A 58 -8.28 12.79 6.99
C GLU A 58 -9.47 12.44 7.89
N GLN A 59 -9.90 11.18 7.91
CA GLN A 59 -10.99 10.72 8.76
C GLN A 59 -10.69 10.91 10.25
N ILE A 60 -9.45 10.64 10.68
CA ILE A 60 -9.02 10.88 12.06
C ILE A 60 -9.09 12.38 12.39
N LYS A 61 -8.59 13.25 11.50
CA LYS A 61 -8.65 14.71 11.71
C LYS A 61 -10.09 15.22 11.77
N ILE A 62 -10.99 14.69 10.94
CA ILE A 62 -12.43 15.00 10.99
C ILE A 62 -13.01 14.60 12.35
N ASN A 63 -12.73 13.38 12.81
CA ASN A 63 -13.22 12.87 14.09
C ASN A 63 -12.71 13.69 15.29
N LEU A 64 -11.49 14.22 15.20
CA LEU A 64 -10.90 15.10 16.20
C LEU A 64 -11.35 16.57 16.07
N GLY A 65 -12.21 16.90 15.10
CA GLY A 65 -12.69 18.26 14.87
C GLY A 65 -11.62 19.23 14.34
N LEU A 66 -10.50 18.69 13.84
CA LEU A 66 -9.36 19.47 13.33
C LEU A 66 -9.61 19.98 11.90
N VAL A 67 -10.70 19.57 11.25
CA VAL A 67 -11.13 20.04 9.93
C VAL A 67 -12.57 20.54 10.04
N LYS A 68 -12.83 21.81 9.70
CA LYS A 68 -14.19 22.35 9.60
C LYS A 68 -14.85 21.77 8.35
N GLY A 69 -15.78 20.83 8.54
CA GLY A 69 -16.43 20.12 7.44
C GLY A 69 -17.10 21.03 6.41
N LYS A 70 -16.93 20.71 5.13
CA LYS A 70 -17.91 21.07 4.09
C LYS A 70 -19.24 20.44 4.52
N LYS A 71 -20.24 21.25 4.89
CA LYS A 71 -21.60 20.77 5.13
C LYS A 71 -22.02 19.88 3.96
N MET A 72 -22.26 18.59 4.19
CA MET A 72 -22.97 17.76 3.23
C MET A 72 -24.37 18.34 3.06
N ARG A 73 -24.63 18.94 1.89
CA ARG A 73 -25.99 19.32 1.49
C ARG A 73 -26.71 18.04 1.11
N HIS A 74 -27.51 17.50 2.02
CA HIS A 74 -28.59 16.60 1.62
C HIS A 74 -29.56 17.43 0.77
N THR A 75 -29.58 17.18 -0.54
CA THR A 75 -30.68 17.60 -1.41
C THR A 75 -31.75 16.51 -1.36
N HIS A 76 -32.94 16.95 -0.94
CA HIS A 76 -34.26 16.32 -0.89
C HIS A 76 -34.47 15.09 -1.80
#